data_AF-A0A397T2G7-F1
#
_entry.id   AF-A0A397T2G7-F1
#
_cell.length_a   1.000
_cell.length_b   1.000
_cell.length_c   1.000
_cell.angle_alpha   90.00
_cell.angle_beta   90.00
_cell.angle_gamma   90.00
#
_symmetry.space_group_name_H-M   'P 1'
#
loop_
_entity.id
_entity.type
_entity.pdbx_description
1 polymer ?
#
loop_
_entity_poly.entity_id
_entity_poly.type
_entity_poly.pdbx_seq_one_letter_code
_entity_poly.pdbx_strand_id
1 'polypeptide(L)'
;MFQERNQQLRHPKNGNEYFFDRNGYAFRYILEFYRNGKLDFNDNNISGNGLAYVSYDELLQEIDYFQIPIKDNLEDFPSNGELAERLDGFIQTLKKCIHHLKREFVIGFYQFVIVFYEHIRFIWRQNYE
;
A
#
# COMPACT_ATOMS: atom_id res chain seq x y z
N MET A 1 15.47 25.98 -13.38
CA MET A 1 15.73 24.90 -12.42
C MET A 1 15.40 25.31 -10.99
N PHE A 2 15.65 26.56 -10.57
CA PHE A 2 15.37 26.99 -9.19
C PHE A 2 14.30 28.08 -9.13
N GLN A 3 13.39 27.98 -8.15
CA GLN A 3 12.44 29.05 -7.83
C GLN A 3 13.14 30.23 -7.17
N GLU A 4 12.53 31.42 -7.23
CA GLU A 4 13.13 32.67 -6.74
C GLU A 4 13.53 32.64 -5.25
N ARG A 5 12.81 31.88 -4.42
CA ARG A 5 13.14 31.71 -3.00
C ARG A 5 14.44 30.95 -2.75
N ASN A 6 14.88 30.10 -3.68
CA ASN A 6 16.09 29.28 -3.55
C ASN A 6 17.32 29.97 -4.17
N GLN A 7 17.18 31.22 -4.61
CA GLN A 7 18.27 31.94 -5.27
C GLN A 7 19.48 32.18 -4.37
N GLN A 8 19.26 32.31 -3.05
CA GLN A 8 20.31 32.53 -2.05
C GLN A 8 21.18 31.28 -1.82
N LEU A 9 20.66 30.09 -2.18
CA LEU A 9 21.38 28.81 -2.08
C LEU A 9 22.36 28.61 -3.23
N ARG A 10 22.32 29.50 -4.24
CA ARG A 10 23.27 29.50 -5.34
C ARG A 10 24.56 30.17 -4.86
N HIS A 11 25.53 29.37 -4.46
CA HIS A 11 26.92 29.80 -4.27
C HIS A 11 27.78 29.36 -5.45
N PRO A 12 27.68 30.01 -6.61
CA PRO A 12 28.50 29.65 -7.75
C PRO A 12 29.96 29.99 -7.43
N LYS A 13 30.80 28.97 -7.22
CA LYS A 13 32.24 29.18 -7.03
C LYS A 13 32.94 29.60 -8.32
N ASN A 14 32.46 29.14 -9.48
CA ASN A 14 33.07 29.35 -10.81
C ASN A 14 32.04 29.57 -11.94
N GLY A 15 30.82 30.03 -11.63
CA GLY A 15 29.76 30.32 -12.62
C GLY A 15 29.00 29.10 -13.15
N ASN A 16 29.58 27.89 -13.10
CA ASN A 16 28.97 26.67 -13.65
C ASN A 16 28.73 25.54 -12.64
N GLU A 17 29.16 25.73 -11.39
CA GLU A 17 29.01 24.74 -10.33
C GLU A 17 28.05 25.24 -9.26
N TYR A 18 27.12 24.36 -8.86
CA TYR A 18 26.18 24.60 -7.78
C TYR A 18 26.46 23.60 -6.66
N PHE A 19 26.62 24.10 -5.44
CA PHE A 19 26.81 23.27 -4.26
C PHE A 19 25.50 23.20 -3.48
N PHE A 20 25.07 21.98 -3.16
CA PHE A 20 23.89 21.72 -2.34
C PHE A 20 24.31 20.95 -1.10
N ASP A 21 24.09 21.51 0.08
CA ASP A 21 24.29 20.83 1.36
C ASP A 21 23.06 19.96 1.69
N ARG A 22 22.82 18.94 0.84
CA ARG A 22 21.63 18.08 0.84
C ARG A 22 22.01 16.61 0.68
N ASN A 23 21.02 15.72 0.74
CA ASN A 23 21.26 14.28 0.58
C ASN A 23 21.68 13.93 -0.86
N GLY A 24 22.97 13.67 -1.06
CA GLY A 24 23.53 13.32 -2.37
C GLY A 24 23.02 12.01 -2.96
N TYR A 25 22.58 11.06 -2.12
CA TYR A 25 22.01 9.79 -2.60
C TYR A 25 20.59 9.98 -3.13
N ALA A 26 19.78 10.79 -2.44
CA ALA A 26 18.45 11.18 -2.92
C ALA A 26 18.54 12.05 -4.19
N PHE A 27 19.57 12.88 -4.29
CA PHE A 27 19.81 13.74 -5.46
C PHE A 27 19.96 12.98 -6.78
N ARG A 28 20.40 11.71 -6.74
CA ARG A 28 20.42 10.83 -7.93
C ARG A 28 19.05 10.78 -8.61
N TYR A 29 17.98 10.63 -7.84
CA TYR A 29 16.61 10.52 -8.37
C TYR A 29 16.12 11.85 -8.95
N ILE A 30 16.51 12.97 -8.34
CA ILE A 30 16.25 14.32 -8.84
C ILE A 30 16.89 14.50 -10.22
N LEU A 31 18.15 14.08 -10.39
CA LEU A 31 18.85 14.16 -11.67
C LEU A 31 18.20 13.26 -12.73
N GLU A 32 17.87 12.01 -12.39
CA GLU A 32 17.23 11.09 -13.33
C GLU A 32 15.85 11.58 -13.76
N PHE A 33 15.10 12.25 -12.88
CA PHE A 33 13.85 12.93 -13.27
C PHE A 33 14.11 13.98 -14.36
N TYR A 34 15.13 14.82 -14.23
CA TYR A 34 15.44 15.82 -15.27
C TYR A 34 15.95 15.21 -16.57
N ARG A 35 16.57 14.01 -16.54
CA ARG A 35 17.05 13.31 -17.75
C ARG A 35 15.92 12.61 -18.49
N ASN A 36 15.05 11.91 -17.77
CA ASN A 36 14.08 10.97 -18.34
C ASN A 36 12.63 11.45 -18.22
N GLY A 37 12.37 12.52 -17.47
CA GLY A 37 11.04 13.07 -17.20
C GLY A 37 10.18 12.22 -16.26
N LYS A 38 10.75 11.19 -15.62
CA LYS A 38 10.03 10.22 -14.77
C LYS A 38 10.79 9.99 -13.47
N LEU A 39 10.05 9.90 -12.37
CA LEU A 39 10.57 9.56 -11.06
C LEU A 39 10.36 8.07 -10.82
N ASP A 40 11.39 7.27 -11.04
CA ASP A 40 11.36 5.82 -10.79
C ASP A 40 11.91 5.54 -9.39
N PHE A 41 10.99 5.52 -8.41
CA PHE A 41 11.26 5.08 -7.06
C PHE A 41 10.61 3.70 -6.84
N ASN A 42 11.29 2.65 -7.29
CA ASN A 42 10.86 1.27 -7.02
C ASN A 42 11.32 0.84 -5.62
N ASP A 43 10.37 0.49 -4.75
CA ASP A 43 10.61 -0.13 -3.42
C ASP A 43 11.42 -1.44 -3.52
N ASN A 44 11.52 -2.04 -4.70
CA ASN A 44 12.34 -3.25 -4.90
C ASN A 44 13.86 -2.97 -4.94
N ASN A 45 14.29 -1.71 -5.07
CA ASN A 45 15.70 -1.33 -4.96
C ASN A 45 16.19 -1.22 -3.51
N ILE A 46 15.35 -1.58 -2.53
CA ILE A 46 15.62 -1.51 -1.08
C ILE A 46 16.67 -2.55 -0.63
N SER A 47 16.95 -3.60 -1.41
CA SER A 47 17.75 -4.73 -0.95
C SER A 47 18.69 -5.28 -2.02
N GLY A 48 19.76 -4.55 -2.36
CA GLY A 48 20.78 -5.13 -3.23
C GLY A 48 21.93 -4.19 -3.55
N ASN A 49 23.10 -4.50 -2.99
CA ASN A 49 24.42 -4.03 -3.43
C ASN A 49 24.84 -2.61 -3.00
N GLY A 50 24.95 -2.36 -1.69
CA GLY A 50 25.86 -1.34 -1.13
C GLY A 50 25.66 0.12 -1.55
N LEU A 51 24.62 0.43 -2.32
CA LEU A 51 24.19 1.79 -2.63
C LEU A 51 23.40 2.29 -1.42
N ALA A 52 23.76 3.46 -0.92
CA ALA A 52 23.14 3.97 0.30
C ALA A 52 21.62 4.08 0.15
N TYR A 53 20.94 3.59 1.18
CA TYR A 53 19.50 3.56 1.28
C TYR A 53 18.96 4.99 1.41
N VAL A 54 17.95 5.33 0.60
CA VAL A 54 17.21 6.59 0.67
C VAL A 54 15.77 6.23 0.98
N SER A 55 15.25 6.73 2.11
CA SER A 55 13.84 6.55 2.47
C SER A 55 12.95 7.34 1.52
N TYR A 56 11.71 6.87 1.35
CA TYR A 56 10.69 7.61 0.61
C TYR A 56 10.47 9.02 1.17
N ASP A 57 10.45 9.17 2.49
CA ASP A 57 10.30 10.47 3.16
C ASP A 57 11.47 11.42 2.86
N GLU A 58 12.70 10.91 2.82
CA GLU A 58 13.88 11.70 2.47
C GLU A 58 13.83 12.15 1.01
N LEU A 59 13.38 11.27 0.13
CA LEU A 59 13.22 11.60 -1.28
C LEU A 59 12.12 12.65 -1.48
N LEU A 60 10.99 12.55 -0.79
CA LEU A 60 9.93 13.56 -0.84
C LEU A 60 10.41 14.93 -0.41
N GLN A 61 11.24 15.01 0.65
CA GLN A 61 11.83 16.27 1.09
C GLN A 61 12.74 16.88 0.02
N GLU A 62 13.53 16.07 -0.69
CA GLU A 62 14.36 16.58 -1.77
C GLU A 62 13.52 17.00 -2.99
N ILE A 63 12.48 16.24 -3.34
CA ILE A 63 11.57 16.61 -4.42
C ILE A 63 10.91 17.95 -4.11
N ASP A 64 10.42 18.15 -2.89
CA ASP A 64 9.89 19.44 -2.47
C ASP A 64 10.99 20.51 -2.54
N TYR A 65 12.18 20.27 -1.99
CA TYR A 65 13.27 21.25 -2.04
C TYR A 65 13.62 21.71 -3.47
N PHE A 66 13.76 20.75 -4.41
CA PHE A 66 14.03 21.00 -5.82
C PHE A 66 12.79 21.43 -6.61
N GLN A 67 11.62 21.44 -5.97
CA GLN A 67 10.33 21.83 -6.54
C GLN A 67 10.06 21.09 -7.85
N ILE A 68 10.37 19.79 -7.84
CA ILE A 68 10.03 18.94 -8.98
C ILE A 68 8.51 18.93 -9.08
N PRO A 69 7.93 19.31 -10.22
CA PRO A 69 6.52 19.11 -10.47
C PRO A 69 6.33 17.62 -10.70
N ILE A 70 6.32 16.83 -9.62
CA ILE A 70 5.73 15.51 -9.69
C ILE A 70 4.29 15.81 -10.07
N LYS A 71 3.94 15.51 -11.32
CA LYS A 71 2.57 15.11 -11.57
C LYS A 71 2.43 13.90 -10.71
N ASP A 72 1.86 14.10 -9.54
CA ASP A 72 1.25 13.04 -8.77
C ASP A 72 0.66 12.11 -9.83
N ASN A 73 1.26 10.94 -10.03
CA ASN A 73 0.74 9.95 -10.98
C ASN A 73 -0.54 9.35 -10.36
N LEU A 74 -1.38 10.21 -9.77
CA LEU A 74 -2.81 10.04 -9.54
C LEU A 74 -3.54 9.75 -10.85
N GLU A 75 -2.91 9.95 -12.02
CA GLU A 75 -3.42 9.48 -13.30
C GLU A 75 -3.57 7.94 -13.38
N ASP A 76 -2.88 7.17 -12.50
CA ASP A 76 -3.08 5.71 -12.38
C ASP A 76 -3.92 5.34 -11.13
N PHE A 77 -4.41 6.34 -10.39
CA PHE A 77 -5.40 6.08 -9.35
C PHE A 77 -6.76 5.81 -10.01
N PRO A 78 -7.42 4.70 -9.69
CA PRO A 78 -8.76 4.45 -10.15
C PRO A 78 -9.65 5.63 -9.77
N SER A 79 -10.58 6.02 -10.65
CA SER A 79 -11.52 7.10 -10.33
C SER A 79 -12.24 6.80 -9.01
N ASN A 80 -12.72 7.83 -8.29
CA ASN A 80 -13.48 7.62 -7.05
C ASN A 80 -14.66 6.64 -7.22
N GLY A 81 -15.27 6.61 -8.42
CA GLY A 81 -16.29 5.63 -8.77
C GLY A 81 -15.75 4.19 -8.86
N GLU A 82 -14.59 4.00 -9.51
CA GLU A 82 -13.94 2.70 -9.61
C GLU A 82 -13.44 2.19 -8.25
N LEU A 83 -12.93 3.09 -7.39
CA LEU A 83 -12.58 2.76 -6.01
C LEU A 83 -13.81 2.34 -5.19
N ALA A 84 -14.93 3.06 -5.34
CA ALA A 84 -16.17 2.70 -4.68
C ALA A 84 -16.69 1.33 -5.15
N GLU A 85 -16.66 1.03 -6.44
CA GLU A 85 -17.03 -0.28 -6.98
C GLU A 85 -16.15 -1.41 -6.44
N ARG A 86 -14.83 -1.21 -6.39
CA ARG A 86 -13.90 -2.19 -5.81
C ARG A 86 -14.18 -2.41 -4.32
N LEU A 87 -14.44 -1.33 -3.58
CA LEU A 87 -14.75 -1.38 -2.16
C LEU A 87 -16.09 -2.10 -1.91
N ASP A 88 -17.11 -1.82 -2.72
CA ASP A 88 -18.40 -2.50 -2.64
C ASP A 88 -18.29 -3.99 -2.96
N GLY A 89 -17.51 -4.35 -3.99
CA GLY A 89 -17.20 -5.74 -4.30
C GLY A 89 -16.53 -6.46 -3.14
N PHE A 90 -15.59 -5.81 -2.46
CA PHE A 90 -14.95 -6.32 -1.26
C PHE A 90 -15.96 -6.51 -0.11
N ILE A 91 -16.78 -5.50 0.18
CA ILE A 91 -17.80 -5.56 1.24
C ILE A 91 -18.82 -6.66 0.95
N GLN A 92 -19.26 -6.82 -0.30
CA GLN A 92 -20.18 -7.90 -0.68
C GLN A 92 -19.57 -9.28 -0.50
N THR A 93 -18.30 -9.45 -0.87
CA THR A 93 -17.58 -10.71 -0.68
C THR A 93 -17.49 -11.06 0.80
N LEU A 94 -17.16 -10.08 1.64
CA LEU A 94 -17.11 -10.25 3.09
C LEU A 94 -18.47 -10.62 3.69
N LYS A 95 -19.55 -9.96 3.25
CA LYS A 95 -20.93 -10.32 3.63
C LYS A 95 -21.28 -11.76 3.24
N LYS A 96 -20.89 -12.21 2.03
CA LYS A 96 -21.10 -13.59 1.58
C LYS A 96 -20.33 -14.58 2.44
N CYS A 97 -19.07 -14.30 2.78
CA CYS A 97 -18.27 -15.14 3.67
C CYS A 97 -18.92 -15.29 5.05
N ILE A 98 -19.38 -14.18 5.65
CA ILE A 98 -20.09 -14.21 6.95
C ILE A 98 -21.37 -15.03 6.85
N HIS A 99 -22.16 -14.84 5.79
CA HIS A 99 -23.39 -15.60 5.59
C HIS A 99 -23.12 -17.10 5.44
N HIS A 100 -22.08 -17.46 4.68
CA HIS A 100 -21.65 -18.85 4.51
C HIS A 100 -21.25 -19.47 5.86
N LEU A 101 -20.40 -18.80 6.64
CA LEU A 101 -19.97 -19.27 7.95
C LEU A 101 -21.15 -19.46 8.92
N LYS A 102 -22.11 -18.51 8.92
CA LYS A 102 -23.33 -18.64 9.72
C LYS A 102 -24.15 -19.85 9.31
N ARG A 103 -24.30 -20.10 8.01
CA ARG A 103 -25.06 -21.24 7.49
C ARG A 103 -24.41 -22.57 7.90
N GLU A 104 -23.10 -22.70 7.70
CA GLU A 104 -22.33 -23.89 8.09
C GLU A 104 -22.45 -24.16 9.59
N PHE A 105 -22.33 -23.12 10.42
CA PHE A 105 -22.49 -23.24 11.86
C PHE A 105 -23.88 -23.74 12.26
N VAL A 106 -24.94 -23.18 11.67
CA VAL A 106 -26.32 -23.58 11.94
C VAL A 106 -26.57 -25.03 11.52
N ILE A 107 -26.12 -25.43 10.33
CA ILE A 107 -26.27 -26.81 9.85
C ILE A 107 -25.54 -27.78 10.77
N GLY A 108 -24.29 -27.49 11.13
CA GLY A 108 -23.51 -28.31 12.05
C GLY A 108 -24.19 -28.44 13.42
N PHE A 109 -24.78 -27.37 13.93
CA PHE A 109 -25.54 -27.39 15.17
C PHE A 109 -26.79 -28.29 15.08
N TYR A 110 -27.57 -28.20 14.00
CA TYR A 110 -28.73 -29.07 13.80
C TYR A 110 -28.34 -30.55 13.69
N GLN A 111 -27.28 -30.86 12.95
CA GLN A 111 -26.78 -32.24 12.85
C GLN A 111 -26.33 -32.77 14.21
N PHE A 112 -25.60 -31.96 14.98
CA PHE A 112 -25.19 -32.32 16.35
C PHE A 112 -26.40 -32.62 17.24
N VAL A 113 -27.41 -31.74 17.23
CA VAL A 113 -28.63 -31.92 18.03
C VAL A 113 -29.36 -33.21 17.64
N ILE A 114 -29.55 -33.48 16.34
CA ILE A 114 -30.20 -34.71 15.87
C ILE A 114 -29.45 -35.95 16.34
N VAL A 115 -28.13 -36.01 16.12
CA VAL A 115 -27.28 -37.14 16.53
C VAL A 115 -27.35 -37.35 18.04
N PHE A 116 -27.30 -36.26 18.81
CA PHE A 116 -27.39 -36.31 20.27
C PHE A 116 -28.74 -36.85 20.75
N TYR A 117 -29.86 -36.38 20.17
CA TYR A 117 -31.20 -36.86 20.51
C TYR A 117 -31.40 -38.34 20.19
N GLU A 118 -30.96 -38.80 19.00
CA GLU A 118 -31.06 -40.22 18.63
C GLU A 118 -30.19 -41.10 19.54
N HIS A 119 -29.01 -40.62 19.95
CA HIS A 119 -28.16 -41.33 20.89
C HIS A 119 -28.79 -41.45 22.29
N ILE A 120 -29.39 -40.38 22.81
CA ILE A 120 -30.14 -40.43 24.08
C ILE A 120 -31.32 -41.38 23.96
N ARG A 121 -32.09 -41.30 22.88
CA ARG A 121 -33.23 -42.18 22.63
C ARG A 121 -32.83 -43.65 22.58
N PHE A 122 -31.70 -43.96 21.92
CA PHE A 122 -31.15 -45.31 21.87
C PHE A 122 -30.77 -45.81 23.27
N ILE A 123 -30.05 -45.01 24.07
CA ILE A 123 -29.70 -45.38 25.45
C ILE A 123 -30.96 -45.62 26.28
N TRP A 124 -31.96 -44.76 26.18
CA TRP A 124 -33.19 -44.92 26.95
C TRP A 124 -33.92 -46.21 26.58
N ARG A 125 -33.99 -46.56 25.29
CA ARG A 125 -34.58 -47.82 24.82
C ARG A 125 -33.86 -49.05 25.38
N GLN A 126 -32.52 -49.04 25.43
CA GLN A 126 -31.74 -50.17 25.96
C GLN A 126 -31.92 -50.40 27.48
N ASN A 127 -32.38 -49.40 28.22
CA ASN A 127 -32.49 -49.48 29.69
C ASN A 127 -33.92 -49.68 30.20
N TYR A 128 -34.94 -49.41 29.38
CA TYR A 128 -36.34 -49.34 29.83
C TYR A 128 -37.36 -50.05 28.92
N GLU A 129 -36.93 -50.65 27.81
CA GLU A 129 -37.69 -51.68 27.06
C GLU A 129 -37.03 -53.06 27.27
#